data_AF-A0A3S0FUS0-F1
#
_entry.id   AF-A0A3S0FUS0-F1
#
_cell.length_a   1.000
_cell.length_b   1.000
_cell.length_c   1.000
_cell.angle_alpha   90.00
_cell.angle_beta   90.00
_cell.angle_gamma   90.00
#
_symmetry.space_group_name_H-M   'P 1'
#
loop_
_entity.id
_entity.type
_entity.pdbx_description
1 polymer ?
#
loop_
_entity_poly.entity_id
_entity_poly.type
_entity_poly.pdbx_seq_one_letter_code
_entity_poly.pdbx_strand_id
1 'polypeptide(L)'
;EYQAKQAALTAEHIAKQDIVITTALIPGRPAPKLVSAAMVASMKPGSVIVDLAVERGGNVEGAVPGKVVTTENGVKIVGHLNVPGRVAASASLLYAKNLYAFLETMVDKTTKTLAIKRDDELVKATMLTDGGRVVHPNFAKAAEEPRTEPAAIPATTMVAEAADAKPATRKKAAAKPKGTA
;
A
#
# COMPACT_ATOMS: atom_id res chain seq x y z
N GLU A 1 -25.18 5.41 -20.60
CA GLU A 1 -26.38 4.96 -19.87
C GLU A 1 -26.06 4.03 -18.70
N TYR A 2 -25.29 2.95 -18.89
CA TYR A 2 -24.90 2.01 -17.82
C TYR A 2 -24.20 2.68 -16.61
N GLN A 3 -23.18 3.51 -16.86
CA GLN A 3 -22.44 4.21 -15.79
C GLN A 3 -23.32 5.17 -14.97
N ALA A 4 -24.29 5.83 -15.60
CA ALA A 4 -25.21 6.74 -14.91
C ALA A 4 -26.18 5.98 -14.01
N LYS A 5 -26.72 4.85 -14.48
CA LYS A 5 -27.56 3.94 -13.67
C LYS A 5 -26.76 3.35 -12.50
N GLN A 6 -25.50 2.97 -12.73
CA GLN A 6 -24.61 2.47 -11.69
C GLN A 6 -24.32 3.56 -10.64
N ALA A 7 -24.01 4.79 -11.07
CA ALA A 7 -23.78 5.92 -10.17
C ALA A 7 -25.02 6.25 -9.31
N ALA A 8 -26.22 6.19 -9.89
CA ALA A 8 -27.47 6.42 -9.16
C ALA A 8 -27.71 5.34 -8.10
N LEU A 9 -27.51 4.06 -8.46
CA LEU A 9 -27.61 2.94 -7.52
C LEU A 9 -26.56 3.07 -6.39
N THR A 10 -25.33 3.43 -6.75
CA THR A 10 -24.24 3.66 -5.79
C THR A 10 -24.59 4.80 -4.84
N ALA A 11 -25.15 5.92 -5.33
CA ALA A 11 -25.57 7.04 -4.49
C ALA A 11 -26.65 6.62 -3.48
N GLU A 12 -27.65 5.85 -3.91
CA GLU A 12 -28.73 5.37 -3.04
C GLU A 12 -28.19 4.44 -1.95
N HIS A 13 -27.25 3.56 -2.30
CA HIS A 13 -26.62 2.67 -1.34
C HIS A 13 -25.75 3.43 -0.33
N ILE A 14 -24.88 4.33 -0.81
CA ILE A 14 -23.94 5.10 0.03
C ILE A 14 -24.70 5.90 1.09
N ALA A 15 -25.81 6.55 0.73
CA ALA A 15 -26.61 7.33 1.67
C ALA A 15 -27.12 6.51 2.89
N LYS A 16 -27.29 5.20 2.72
CA LYS A 16 -27.79 4.29 3.76
C LYS A 16 -26.67 3.61 4.56
N GLN A 17 -25.42 3.65 4.09
CA GLN A 17 -24.30 2.97 4.74
C GLN A 17 -23.62 3.85 5.78
N ASP A 18 -23.17 3.22 6.86
CA ASP A 18 -22.37 3.90 7.88
C ASP A 18 -20.86 3.80 7.57
N ILE A 19 -20.43 2.77 6.82
CA ILE A 19 -19.04 2.57 6.39
C ILE A 19 -18.99 2.23 4.90
N VAL A 20 -18.10 2.89 4.16
CA VAL A 20 -17.83 2.62 2.73
C VAL A 20 -16.33 2.37 2.53
N ILE A 21 -15.96 1.31 1.81
CA ILE A 21 -14.57 1.01 1.46
C ILE A 21 -14.43 1.00 -0.05
N THR A 22 -13.54 1.84 -0.58
CA THR A 22 -13.29 1.92 -2.03
C THR A 22 -11.92 1.35 -2.37
N THR A 23 -11.90 0.44 -3.35
CA THR A 23 -10.69 -0.34 -3.71
C THR A 23 -10.42 -0.33 -5.22
N ALA A 24 -11.20 0.40 -6.00
CA ALA A 24 -11.05 0.42 -7.44
C ALA A 24 -9.71 1.06 -7.82
N LEU A 25 -8.84 0.25 -8.42
CA LEU A 25 -7.51 0.66 -8.85
C LEU A 25 -7.18 -0.07 -10.15
N ILE A 26 -7.01 0.68 -11.24
CA ILE A 26 -6.57 0.13 -12.53
C ILE A 26 -5.07 0.39 -12.66
N PRO A 27 -4.23 -0.64 -12.79
CA PRO A 27 -2.80 -0.45 -13.00
C PRO A 27 -2.51 0.49 -14.17
N GLY A 28 -1.62 1.46 -13.94
CA GLY A 28 -1.18 2.42 -14.96
C GLY A 28 -2.16 3.55 -15.27
N ARG A 29 -3.32 3.62 -14.60
CA ARG A 29 -4.29 4.73 -14.76
C ARG A 29 -4.56 5.42 -13.41
N PRO A 30 -5.01 6.68 -13.43
CA PRO A 30 -5.57 7.32 -12.24
C PRO A 30 -6.78 6.54 -11.72
N ALA A 31 -7.02 6.60 -10.41
CA ALA A 31 -8.21 6.01 -9.80
C ALA A 31 -9.48 6.71 -10.34
N PRO A 32 -10.54 5.97 -10.69
CA PRO A 32 -11.79 6.56 -11.13
C PRO A 32 -12.50 7.25 -9.97
N LYS A 33 -13.07 8.43 -10.18
CA LYS A 33 -13.93 9.08 -9.17
C LYS A 33 -15.31 8.41 -9.16
N LEU A 34 -15.53 7.55 -8.17
CA LEU A 34 -16.75 6.76 -8.00
C LEU A 34 -17.68 7.33 -6.94
N VAL A 35 -17.13 8.03 -5.94
CA VAL A 35 -17.89 8.63 -4.83
C VAL A 35 -17.72 10.13 -4.89
N SER A 36 -18.78 10.83 -5.32
CA SER A 36 -18.78 12.29 -5.41
C SER A 36 -19.00 12.95 -4.06
N ALA A 37 -18.64 14.23 -3.94
CA ALA A 37 -18.86 15.02 -2.72
C ALA A 37 -20.34 15.05 -2.29
N ALA A 38 -21.27 15.04 -3.26
CA ALA A 38 -22.70 14.97 -2.99
C ALA A 38 -23.12 13.63 -2.36
N MET A 39 -22.51 12.50 -2.78
CA MET A 39 -22.75 11.20 -2.16
C MET A 39 -22.16 11.14 -0.75
N VAL A 40 -21.01 11.78 -0.50
CA VAL A 40 -20.45 11.88 0.86
C VAL A 40 -21.34 12.74 1.75
N ALA A 41 -21.86 13.84 1.22
CA ALA A 41 -22.76 14.75 1.94
C ALA A 41 -24.10 14.10 2.33
N SER A 42 -24.56 13.09 1.59
CA SER A 42 -25.81 12.37 1.88
C SER A 42 -25.66 11.27 2.94
N MET A 43 -24.43 10.93 3.33
CA MET A 43 -24.19 9.98 4.42
C MET A 43 -24.54 10.59 5.78
N LYS A 44 -24.81 9.72 6.76
CA LYS A 44 -25.10 10.14 8.13
C LYS A 44 -23.85 10.78 8.77
N PRO A 45 -24.02 11.78 9.66
CA PRO A 45 -22.91 12.29 10.45
C PRO A 45 -22.23 11.17 11.25
N GLY A 46 -20.90 11.16 11.27
CA GLY A 46 -20.09 10.14 11.93
C GLY A 46 -19.77 8.91 11.07
N SER A 47 -20.34 8.80 9.86
CA SER A 47 -19.96 7.75 8.91
C SER A 47 -18.48 7.82 8.52
N VAL A 48 -17.94 6.70 8.04
CA VAL A 48 -16.53 6.57 7.66
C VAL A 48 -16.37 6.03 6.25
N ILE A 49 -15.53 6.66 5.46
CA ILE A 49 -15.10 6.18 4.15
C ILE A 49 -13.63 5.83 4.22
N VAL A 50 -13.24 4.65 3.73
CA VAL A 50 -11.83 4.24 3.60
C VAL A 50 -11.50 4.15 2.11
N ASP A 51 -10.58 4.97 1.64
CA ASP A 51 -10.13 5.00 0.24
C ASP A 51 -8.76 4.35 0.12
N LEU A 52 -8.72 3.11 -0.39
CA LEU A 52 -7.49 2.36 -0.58
C LEU A 52 -6.74 2.75 -1.87
N ALA A 53 -7.34 3.57 -2.73
CA ALA A 53 -6.76 4.00 -4.00
C ALA A 53 -6.19 5.42 -3.95
N VAL A 54 -6.10 6.02 -2.76
CA VAL A 54 -5.71 7.43 -2.57
C VAL A 54 -4.33 7.77 -3.16
N GLU A 55 -3.40 6.80 -3.18
CA GLU A 55 -2.07 6.93 -3.78
C GLU A 55 -2.08 7.19 -5.29
N ARG A 56 -3.20 6.86 -5.97
CA ARG A 56 -3.40 7.10 -7.41
C ARG A 56 -4.50 8.11 -7.69
N GLY A 57 -4.75 9.02 -6.74
CA GLY A 57 -5.75 10.07 -6.84
C GLY A 57 -7.05 9.79 -6.09
N GLY A 58 -7.29 8.55 -5.65
CA GLY A 58 -8.44 8.17 -4.83
C GLY A 58 -9.76 8.06 -5.58
N ASN A 59 -10.63 7.17 -5.12
CA ASN A 59 -11.99 6.98 -5.63
C ASN A 59 -12.99 8.01 -5.10
N VAL A 60 -12.64 8.69 -4.00
CA VAL A 60 -13.54 9.58 -3.26
C VAL A 60 -13.14 11.03 -3.50
N GLU A 61 -14.10 11.89 -3.79
CA GLU A 61 -13.90 13.34 -3.82
C GLU A 61 -13.70 13.89 -2.40
N GLY A 62 -12.73 14.78 -2.23
CA GLY A 62 -12.35 15.30 -0.90
C GLY A 62 -11.38 14.39 -0.12
N ALA A 63 -11.04 13.20 -0.62
CA ALA A 63 -9.94 12.41 -0.05
C ALA A 63 -8.60 13.13 -0.26
N VAL A 64 -7.79 13.17 0.80
CA VAL A 64 -6.44 13.75 0.77
C VAL A 64 -5.42 12.65 1.08
N PRO A 65 -4.46 12.38 0.18
CA PRO A 65 -3.38 11.43 0.40
C PRO A 65 -2.66 11.66 1.74
N GLY A 66 -2.57 10.62 2.55
CA GLY A 66 -1.90 10.62 3.85
C GLY A 66 -2.73 11.16 5.01
N LYS A 67 -3.98 11.59 4.81
CA LYS A 67 -4.79 12.26 5.85
C LYS A 67 -6.12 11.56 6.11
N VAL A 68 -6.66 11.81 7.30
CA VAL A 68 -8.08 11.59 7.60
C VAL A 68 -8.76 12.95 7.58
N VAL A 69 -9.65 13.14 6.61
CA VAL A 69 -10.40 14.39 6.44
C VAL A 69 -11.78 14.22 7.08
N THR A 70 -12.22 15.20 7.86
CA THR A 70 -13.62 15.27 8.32
C THR A 70 -14.35 16.29 7.47
N THR A 71 -15.45 15.91 6.83
CA THR A 71 -16.29 16.80 6.03
C THR A 71 -17.19 17.68 6.91
N GLU A 72 -17.81 18.69 6.32
CA GLU A 72 -18.73 19.61 7.02
C GLU A 72 -19.93 18.87 7.65
N ASN A 73 -20.44 17.82 6.99
CA ASN A 73 -21.52 16.99 7.53
C ASN A 73 -21.04 15.92 8.54
N GLY A 74 -19.76 15.92 8.92
CA GLY A 74 -19.21 15.05 9.97
C GLY A 74 -18.81 13.65 9.52
N VAL A 75 -18.68 13.40 8.22
CA VAL A 75 -18.17 12.13 7.66
C VAL A 75 -16.65 12.14 7.65
N LYS A 76 -16.02 11.01 7.99
CA LYS A 76 -14.55 10.86 7.98
C LYS A 76 -14.09 10.11 6.73
N ILE A 77 -13.24 10.73 5.93
CA ILE A 77 -12.59 10.12 4.76
C ILE A 77 -11.15 9.76 5.14
N VAL A 78 -10.86 8.46 5.23
CA VAL A 78 -9.55 7.89 5.56
C VAL A 78 -8.78 7.63 4.27
N GLY A 79 -7.77 8.46 4.01
CA GLY A 79 -6.87 8.36 2.85
C GLY A 79 -5.44 8.03 3.26
N HIS A 80 -5.21 7.00 4.06
CA HIS A 80 -3.86 6.61 4.44
C HIS A 80 -3.04 6.08 3.25
N LEU A 81 -1.78 6.52 3.17
CA LEU A 81 -0.78 5.90 2.28
C LEU A 81 -0.23 4.64 2.94
N ASN A 82 0.26 3.71 2.12
CA ASN A 82 0.92 2.48 2.56
C ASN A 82 0.17 1.76 3.68
N VAL A 83 -1.11 1.45 3.44
CA VAL A 83 -1.95 0.71 4.40
C VAL A 83 -1.28 -0.61 4.86
N PRO A 84 -0.57 -1.39 4.01
CA PRO A 84 0.18 -2.55 4.47
C PRO A 84 1.23 -2.23 5.53
N GLY A 85 1.86 -1.04 5.46
CA GLY A 85 2.80 -0.55 6.48
C GLY A 85 2.18 -0.41 7.87
N ARG A 86 0.86 -0.25 7.97
CA ARG A 86 0.14 -0.19 9.26
C ARG A 86 -0.05 -1.56 9.92
N VAL A 87 0.25 -2.64 9.20
CA VAL A 87 0.27 -4.03 9.70
C VAL A 87 1.62 -4.68 9.35
N ALA A 88 2.71 -3.94 9.61
CA ALA A 88 4.06 -4.23 9.12
C ALA A 88 4.53 -5.67 9.36
N ALA A 89 4.27 -6.25 10.54
CA ALA A 89 4.70 -7.62 10.86
C ALA A 89 4.08 -8.65 9.90
N SER A 90 2.75 -8.58 9.71
CA SER A 90 2.03 -9.48 8.81
C SER A 90 2.37 -9.22 7.34
N ALA A 91 2.43 -7.95 6.93
CA ALA A 91 2.78 -7.55 5.57
C ALA A 91 4.19 -8.03 5.19
N SER A 92 5.16 -7.84 6.08
CA SER A 92 6.56 -8.26 5.86
C SER A 92 6.67 -9.78 5.75
N LEU A 93 5.99 -10.54 6.61
CA LEU A 93 6.02 -12.00 6.56
C LEU A 93 5.43 -12.54 5.25
N LEU A 94 4.29 -12.01 4.83
CA LEU A 94 3.64 -12.43 3.58
C LEU A 94 4.48 -12.04 2.36
N TYR A 95 5.03 -10.83 2.35
CA TYR A 95 5.88 -10.37 1.25
C TYR A 95 7.18 -11.18 1.17
N ALA A 96 7.84 -11.49 2.30
CA ALA A 96 9.03 -12.32 2.35
C ALA A 96 8.76 -13.74 1.81
N LYS A 97 7.60 -14.32 2.10
CA LYS A 97 7.20 -15.62 1.52
C LYS A 97 7.02 -15.55 0.00
N ASN A 98 6.44 -14.48 -0.52
CA ASN A 98 6.32 -14.27 -1.97
C ASN A 98 7.70 -14.17 -2.62
N LEU A 99 8.63 -13.40 -2.03
CA LEU A 99 10.02 -13.29 -2.52
C LEU A 99 10.75 -14.63 -2.45
N TYR A 100 10.61 -15.37 -1.35
CA TYR A 100 11.21 -16.69 -1.20
C TYR A 100 10.72 -17.66 -2.29
N ALA A 101 9.40 -17.78 -2.46
CA ALA A 101 8.81 -18.67 -3.46
C ALA A 101 9.22 -18.27 -4.89
N PHE A 102 9.31 -16.97 -5.17
CA PHE A 102 9.78 -16.45 -6.44
C PHE A 102 11.25 -16.79 -6.69
N LEU A 103 12.14 -16.51 -5.73
CA LEU A 103 13.58 -16.79 -5.85
C LEU A 103 13.89 -18.29 -5.90
N GLU A 104 13.10 -19.14 -5.23
CA GLU A 104 13.25 -20.59 -5.27
C GLU A 104 13.17 -21.13 -6.71
N THR A 105 12.38 -20.49 -7.59
CA THR A 105 12.32 -20.86 -9.02
C THR A 105 13.62 -20.59 -9.78
N MET A 106 14.48 -19.71 -9.26
CA MET A 106 15.72 -19.25 -9.88
C MET A 106 16.96 -19.86 -9.25
N VAL A 107 16.82 -20.78 -8.28
CA VAL A 107 17.95 -21.46 -7.64
C VAL A 107 18.03 -22.89 -8.16
N ASP A 108 19.22 -23.28 -8.63
CA ASP A 108 19.48 -24.65 -8.98
C ASP A 108 19.58 -25.52 -7.71
N LYS A 109 18.72 -26.53 -7.61
CA LYS A 109 18.61 -27.35 -6.40
C LYS A 109 19.83 -28.23 -6.13
N THR A 110 20.63 -28.52 -7.15
CA THR A 110 21.81 -29.39 -7.07
C THR A 110 23.04 -28.58 -6.70
N THR A 111 23.31 -27.51 -7.45
CA THR A 111 24.49 -26.66 -7.27
C THR A 111 24.31 -25.63 -6.17
N LYS A 112 23.07 -25.38 -5.72
CA LYS A 112 22.70 -24.32 -4.75
C LYS A 112 23.15 -22.93 -5.20
N THR A 113 23.29 -22.74 -6.50
CA THR A 113 23.66 -21.45 -7.09
C THR A 113 22.45 -20.78 -7.74
N LEU A 114 22.54 -19.46 -7.89
CA LEU A 114 21.55 -18.69 -8.62
C LEU A 114 21.67 -18.99 -10.12
N ALA A 115 20.59 -19.51 -10.71
CA ALA A 115 20.49 -19.92 -12.10
C ALA A 115 19.31 -19.20 -12.77
N ILE A 116 19.51 -17.92 -13.10
CA ILE A 116 18.49 -17.11 -13.79
C ILE A 116 18.43 -17.50 -15.27
N LYS A 117 17.37 -18.20 -15.65
CA LYS A 117 17.09 -18.56 -17.04
C LYS A 117 16.38 -17.41 -17.75
N ARG A 118 17.11 -16.64 -18.55
CA ARG A 118 16.58 -15.46 -19.27
C ARG A 118 15.47 -15.81 -20.27
N ASP A 119 15.46 -17.03 -20.76
CA ASP A 119 14.44 -17.51 -21.70
C ASP A 119 13.12 -17.92 -21.03
N ASP A 120 13.12 -18.03 -19.69
CA ASP A 120 11.95 -18.37 -18.90
C ASP A 120 10.92 -17.22 -18.90
N GLU A 121 9.64 -17.56 -19.07
CA GLU A 121 8.55 -16.57 -19.17
C GLU A 121 8.39 -15.73 -17.91
N LEU A 122 8.60 -16.30 -16.72
CA LEU A 122 8.54 -15.56 -15.45
C LEU A 122 9.68 -14.55 -15.37
N VAL A 123 10.88 -14.96 -15.79
CA VAL A 123 12.05 -14.07 -15.82
C VAL A 123 11.85 -12.95 -16.84
N LYS A 124 11.40 -13.25 -18.07
CA LYS A 124 11.10 -12.21 -19.08
C LYS A 124 10.06 -11.20 -18.61
N ALA A 125 9.01 -11.67 -17.95
CA ALA A 125 7.93 -10.81 -17.46
C ALA A 125 8.32 -9.91 -16.27
N THR A 126 9.41 -10.25 -15.55
CA THR A 126 9.80 -9.55 -14.31
C THR A 126 11.16 -8.85 -14.40
N MET A 127 12.03 -9.24 -15.32
CA MET A 127 13.35 -8.66 -15.50
C MET A 127 13.25 -7.31 -16.23
N LEU A 128 13.40 -6.21 -15.48
CA LEU A 128 13.38 -4.85 -16.03
C LEU A 128 14.68 -4.47 -16.73
N THR A 129 15.82 -4.85 -16.13
CA THR A 129 17.16 -4.49 -16.58
C THR A 129 18.11 -5.68 -16.52
N ASP A 130 19.03 -5.77 -17.48
CA ASP A 130 20.12 -6.74 -17.50
C ASP A 130 21.38 -6.14 -18.14
N GLY A 131 22.53 -6.33 -17.50
CA GLY A 131 23.81 -5.78 -17.98
C GLY A 131 23.80 -4.27 -18.22
N GLY A 132 23.12 -3.50 -17.37
CA GLY A 132 23.03 -2.04 -17.48
C GLY A 132 22.05 -1.52 -18.55
N ARG A 133 21.31 -2.39 -19.22
CA ARG A 133 20.31 -2.02 -20.25
C ARG A 133 18.90 -2.37 -19.78
N VAL A 134 17.91 -1.60 -20.23
CA VAL A 134 16.50 -1.95 -20.07
C VAL A 134 16.17 -3.06 -21.08
N VAL A 135 15.63 -4.17 -20.58
CA VAL A 135 15.29 -5.35 -21.41
C VAL A 135 13.79 -5.62 -21.47
N HIS A 136 13.00 -5.03 -20.58
CA HIS A 136 11.55 -5.23 -20.56
C HIS A 136 10.84 -4.34 -21.60
N PRO A 137 9.98 -4.91 -22.47
CA PRO A 137 9.39 -4.18 -23.59
C PRO A 137 8.55 -2.96 -23.15
N ASN A 138 7.79 -3.08 -22.06
CA ASN A 138 6.97 -1.98 -21.53
C ASN A 138 7.78 -0.79 -21.01
N PHE A 139 9.10 -0.94 -20.80
CA PHE A 139 9.97 0.10 -20.24
C PHE A 139 11.03 0.58 -21.24
N ALA A 140 11.06 0.04 -22.47
CA ALA A 140 12.05 0.40 -23.48
C ALA A 140 12.10 1.91 -23.77
N LYS A 141 10.94 2.59 -23.76
CA LYS A 141 10.85 4.05 -23.97
C LYS A 141 11.46 4.87 -22.83
N ALA A 142 11.41 4.37 -21.60
CA ALA A 142 12.00 5.07 -20.45
C ALA A 142 13.54 5.06 -20.49
N ALA A 143 14.16 4.24 -21.34
CA ALA A 143 15.61 4.23 -21.56
C ALA A 143 16.09 5.36 -22.50
N GLU A 144 15.18 5.99 -23.24
CA GLU A 144 15.49 7.02 -24.23
C GLU A 144 15.42 8.45 -23.64
N GLU A 145 14.75 8.63 -22.50
CA GLU A 145 14.67 9.92 -21.82
C GLU A 145 15.94 10.20 -20.98
N PRO A 146 16.50 11.42 -21.01
CA PRO A 146 17.69 11.75 -20.23
C PRO A 146 17.42 11.53 -18.74
N ARG A 147 18.20 10.64 -18.11
CA ARG A 147 18.12 10.36 -16.68
C ARG A 147 18.51 11.61 -15.88
N THR A 148 17.53 12.34 -15.38
CA THR A 148 17.73 13.25 -14.25
C THR A 148 17.79 12.42 -12.97
N GLU A 149 18.94 12.39 -12.29
CA GLU A 149 19.01 11.78 -10.97
C GLU A 149 18.01 12.48 -10.03
N PRO A 150 17.06 11.75 -9.43
CA PRO A 150 16.26 12.31 -8.36
C PRO A 150 17.19 12.66 -7.20
N ALA A 151 16.98 13.81 -6.57
CA ALA A 151 17.69 14.18 -5.35
C ALA A 151 17.62 13.01 -4.35
N ALA A 152 18.77 12.62 -3.80
CA ALA A 152 18.88 11.50 -2.88
C ALA A 152 17.80 11.62 -1.79
N ILE A 153 16.97 10.60 -1.65
CA ILE A 153 15.98 10.54 -0.57
C ILE A 153 16.79 10.37 0.73
N PRO A 154 16.78 11.34 1.65
CA PRO A 154 17.49 11.16 2.91
C PRO A 154 16.87 9.97 3.66
N ALA A 155 17.72 9.06 4.14
CA ALA A 155 17.32 7.80 4.79
C ALA A 155 16.36 8.01 5.99
N THR A 156 16.26 9.23 6.52
CA THR A 156 15.34 9.62 7.60
C THR A 156 13.87 9.53 7.21
N THR A 157 13.52 9.54 5.91
CA THR A 157 12.12 9.64 5.46
C THR A 157 11.33 8.33 5.57
N MET A 158 11.97 7.18 5.85
CA MET A 158 11.28 5.88 5.96
C MET A 158 11.07 5.37 7.39
N VAL A 159 11.53 6.10 8.41
CA VAL A 159 11.38 5.71 9.83
C VAL A 159 11.08 6.92 10.73
N ALA A 160 10.02 7.65 10.42
CA ALA A 160 9.39 8.54 11.40
C ALA A 160 7.93 8.07 11.49
N GLU A 161 7.61 7.10 12.35
CA GLU A 161 7.06 7.39 13.68
C GLU A 161 7.21 6.14 14.59
N ALA A 162 8.44 5.77 14.96
CA ALA A 162 8.68 4.73 15.99
C ALA A 162 9.60 5.22 17.12
N ALA A 163 9.98 6.50 17.09
CA ALA A 163 10.93 7.10 18.02
C ALA A 163 10.27 8.05 19.02
N ASP A 164 9.10 7.69 19.58
CA ASP A 164 8.57 8.33 20.78
C ASP A 164 7.89 7.29 21.69
N ALA A 165 8.62 6.22 21.99
CA ALA A 165 8.32 5.38 23.14
C ALA A 165 9.47 5.48 24.14
N LYS A 166 9.27 6.28 25.20
CA LYS A 166 10.18 6.35 26.36
C LYS A 166 10.52 4.93 26.85
N PRO A 167 11.78 4.61 27.14
CA PRO A 167 12.16 3.28 27.58
C PRO A 167 11.55 2.99 28.95
N ALA A 168 10.69 1.95 29.00
CA ALA A 168 10.13 1.44 30.24
C ALA A 168 11.26 0.89 31.13
N THR A 169 11.41 1.48 32.32
CA THR A 169 12.35 1.03 33.36
C THR A 169 12.07 -0.44 33.73
N ARG A 170 13.04 -1.32 33.44
CA ARG A 170 13.03 -2.72 33.91
C ARG A 170 13.05 -2.74 35.44
N LYS A 171 11.95 -3.16 36.06
CA LYS A 171 11.90 -3.47 37.50
C LYS A 171 12.74 -4.73 37.76
N LYS A 172 13.78 -4.62 38.59
CA LYS A 172 14.61 -5.76 39.03
C LYS A 172 13.72 -6.85 39.62
N ALA A 173 13.89 -8.09 39.17
CA ALA A 173 13.24 -9.26 39.74
C ALA A 173 13.65 -9.41 41.22
N ALA A 174 12.66 -9.57 42.10
CA ALA A 174 12.88 -9.80 43.53
C ALA A 174 13.48 -11.20 43.74
N ALA A 175 14.53 -11.27 44.57
CA ALA A 175 15.18 -12.52 44.97
C ALA A 175 14.24 -13.38 45.83
N LYS A 176 14.17 -14.68 45.54
CA LYS A 176 13.51 -15.68 46.40
C LYS A 176 14.23 -15.78 47.75
N PRO A 177 13.52 -15.77 48.90
CA PRO A 177 14.15 -16.11 50.16
C PRO A 177 14.40 -17.62 50.25
N LYS A 178 15.62 -17.98 50.68
CA LYS A 178 15.96 -19.30 51.22
C LYS A 178 15.51 -19.35 52.70
N GLY A 179 14.91 -20.45 53.12
CA GLY A 179 14.61 -20.77 54.53
C GLY A 179 13.51 -21.83 54.61
N THR A 180 13.86 -23.12 54.67
CA THR A 180 13.96 -23.97 55.89
C THR A 180 12.60 -24.40 56.48
N ALA A 181 12.24 -25.66 56.21
CA ALA A 181 12.01 -26.68 57.23
C ALA A 181 12.48 -28.03 56.63
#